data_AF-A0A3N1WI79-F1
#
_entry.id   AF-A0A3N1WI79-F1
#
_cell.length_a   1.000
_cell.length_b   1.000
_cell.length_c   1.000
_cell.angle_alpha   90.00
_cell.angle_beta   90.00
_cell.angle_gamma   90.00
#
_symmetry.space_group_name_H-M   'P 1'
#
loop_
_entity.id
_entity.type
_entity.pdbx_description
1 polymer ?
#
loop_
_entity_poly.entity_id
_entity_poly.type
_entity_poly.pdbx_seq_one_letter_code
_entity_poly.pdbx_strand_id
1 'polypeptide(L)'
;MMLCGLAAVRSVSANDRVDARWANPGAVANNNAGVIRADGRPDKPLAASPRSAGVIVSSADSHRVRAAGHRAFWLWSGVGSSAEMRGAEVVYLHQGEVNLYRGRPVFERVGLPVSRLTFPRIWLTVRLTTLEMPDDIAARIIGLMARWSQSGNHVVGLQIDFDAATRRLGDYAQFLTSLREKLPREYALGVTGLLDWASTGDIATLNRLPVDELVVQTYQGRHSVQGYARYLPALQKLAIPFRIGLVQHGEWDPRYARTLSASRWYRGTVVFMLRPGR
;
A
#
# COMPACT_ATOMS: atom_id res chain seq x y z
N MET A 1 -29.06 -21.71 55.14
CA MET A 1 -28.88 -20.77 54.01
C MET A 1 -28.54 -21.59 52.78
N MET A 2 -29.43 -21.54 51.79
CA MET A 2 -29.52 -22.46 50.66
C MET A 2 -29.30 -21.67 49.37
N LEU A 3 -28.58 -22.28 48.42
CA LEU A 3 -28.66 -22.16 46.96
C LEU A 3 -27.94 -21.04 46.16
N CYS A 4 -27.30 -21.56 45.08
CA CYS A 4 -27.02 -21.00 43.75
C CYS A 4 -25.76 -20.14 43.55
N GLY A 5 -24.91 -20.37 42.53
CA GLY A 5 -25.01 -21.30 41.40
C GLY A 5 -23.71 -21.35 40.58
N LEU A 6 -23.41 -22.56 40.11
CA LEU A 6 -22.34 -22.95 39.19
C LEU A 6 -22.76 -22.61 37.75
N ALA A 7 -21.88 -22.03 36.94
CA ALA A 7 -22.10 -21.95 35.48
C ALA A 7 -20.78 -22.14 34.70
N ALA A 8 -20.69 -23.37 34.18
CA ALA A 8 -19.91 -23.91 33.06
C ALA A 8 -18.95 -22.98 32.28
N VAL A 9 -17.66 -23.34 32.37
CA VAL A 9 -16.65 -23.07 31.34
C VAL A 9 -16.95 -23.97 30.13
N ARG A 10 -17.32 -23.38 28.99
CA ARG A 10 -17.31 -24.05 27.70
C ARG A 10 -15.98 -23.78 26.99
N SER A 11 -15.19 -24.83 26.82
CA SER A 11 -14.07 -24.89 25.89
C SER A 11 -14.58 -24.67 24.46
N VAL A 12 -13.94 -23.78 23.69
CA VAL A 12 -14.03 -23.78 22.24
C VAL A 12 -12.64 -24.03 21.67
N SER A 13 -12.62 -25.01 20.79
CA SER A 13 -11.50 -25.70 20.17
C SER A 13 -10.57 -24.79 19.37
N ALA A 14 -9.29 -25.15 19.36
CA ALA A 14 -8.28 -24.65 18.45
C ALA A 14 -8.50 -25.23 17.04
N ASN A 15 -9.03 -24.42 16.12
CA ASN A 15 -8.67 -24.40 14.70
C ASN A 15 -9.54 -23.32 14.06
N ASP A 16 -8.94 -22.23 13.58
CA ASP A 16 -9.43 -21.51 12.40
C ASP A 16 -8.37 -20.49 11.96
N ARG A 17 -7.78 -20.77 10.79
CA ARG A 17 -6.93 -19.84 10.05
C ARG A 17 -7.82 -18.67 9.64
N VAL A 18 -7.52 -17.49 10.16
CA VAL A 18 -8.29 -16.28 9.88
C VAL A 18 -7.90 -15.74 8.50
N ASP A 19 -8.67 -16.14 7.49
CA ASP A 19 -8.82 -15.39 6.24
C ASP A 19 -9.46 -14.03 6.56
N ALA A 20 -8.71 -12.96 6.37
CA ALA A 20 -9.16 -11.59 6.60
C ALA A 20 -10.22 -11.18 5.56
N ARG A 21 -11.49 -11.40 5.87
CA ARG A 21 -12.64 -10.79 5.17
C ARG A 21 -12.84 -9.37 5.71
N TRP A 22 -12.67 -8.37 4.86
CA TRP A 22 -13.01 -6.97 5.15
C TRP A 22 -14.27 -6.53 4.40
N ALA A 23 -14.99 -5.62 5.05
CA ALA A 23 -16.36 -5.19 4.80
C ALA A 23 -16.61 -4.57 3.41
N ASN A 24 -17.75 -4.94 2.84
CA ASN A 24 -18.30 -4.42 1.59
C ASN A 24 -19.46 -3.45 1.91
N PRO A 25 -19.38 -2.15 1.55
CA PRO A 25 -20.56 -1.31 1.46
C PRO A 25 -20.90 -1.04 -0.02
N GLY A 26 -22.05 -1.55 -0.46
CA GLY A 26 -22.80 -0.98 -1.59
C GLY A 26 -22.70 -1.75 -2.91
N ALA A 27 -23.55 -2.77 -3.07
CA ALA A 27 -23.93 -3.27 -4.38
C ALA A 27 -24.82 -2.22 -5.09
N VAL A 28 -24.37 -1.72 -6.24
CA VAL A 28 -25.23 -1.02 -7.20
C VAL A 28 -25.45 -1.97 -8.36
N ALA A 29 -26.68 -2.49 -8.46
CA ALA A 29 -27.14 -3.27 -9.59
C ALA A 29 -27.21 -2.38 -10.84
N ASN A 30 -26.65 -2.84 -11.96
CA ASN A 30 -26.89 -2.23 -13.26
C ASN A 30 -27.37 -3.29 -14.24
N ASN A 31 -28.62 -3.13 -14.66
CA ASN A 31 -29.25 -3.91 -15.73
C ASN A 31 -28.74 -3.39 -17.08
N ASN A 32 -28.52 -4.27 -18.06
CA ASN A 32 -29.17 -4.04 -19.34
C ASN A 32 -29.27 -5.28 -20.23
N ALA A 33 -30.44 -5.34 -20.87
CA ALA A 33 -30.96 -6.36 -21.74
C ALA A 33 -30.21 -6.47 -23.06
N GLY A 34 -30.20 -7.69 -23.61
CA GLY A 34 -29.77 -7.97 -24.97
C GLY A 34 -30.80 -7.52 -26.01
N VAL A 35 -30.30 -7.33 -27.23
CA VAL A 35 -31.11 -7.26 -28.45
C VAL A 35 -30.41 -8.07 -29.52
N ILE A 36 -31.05 -9.17 -29.92
CA ILE A 36 -30.76 -9.93 -31.14
C ILE A 36 -31.55 -9.27 -32.28
N ARG A 37 -30.94 -9.16 -33.47
CA ARG A 37 -31.68 -9.06 -34.73
C ARG A 37 -31.24 -10.15 -35.69
N ALA A 38 -32.21 -10.56 -36.49
CA ALA A 38 -32.24 -11.75 -37.31
C ALA A 38 -32.60 -11.36 -38.74
N ASP A 39 -31.72 -11.67 -39.69
CA ASP A 39 -32.04 -12.03 -41.09
C ASP A 39 -30.75 -12.18 -41.93
N GLY A 40 -30.26 -13.41 -41.99
CA GLY A 40 -28.99 -13.75 -42.62
C GLY A 40 -28.97 -13.63 -44.14
N ARG A 41 -27.91 -12.99 -44.65
CA ARG A 41 -27.19 -13.38 -45.88
C ARG A 41 -25.69 -13.08 -45.73
N PRO A 42 -24.80 -13.94 -46.29
CA PRO A 42 -23.35 -13.73 -46.21
C PRO A 42 -22.84 -12.85 -47.36
N ASP A 43 -22.13 -11.77 -47.01
CA ASP A 43 -21.33 -11.02 -47.99
C ASP A 43 -19.91 -11.60 -48.08
N LYS A 44 -19.51 -11.92 -49.31
CA LYS A 44 -18.22 -12.50 -49.69
C LYS A 44 -17.13 -11.42 -49.71
N PRO A 45 -16.03 -11.52 -48.95
CA PRO A 45 -14.99 -10.51 -49.01
C PRO A 45 -14.00 -10.76 -50.17
N LEU A 46 -13.69 -9.67 -50.87
CA LEU A 46 -12.61 -9.52 -51.84
C LEU A 46 -11.24 -9.66 -51.13
N ALA A 47 -10.32 -10.43 -51.70
CA ALA A 47 -9.01 -10.71 -51.13
C ALA A 47 -8.17 -9.42 -50.94
N ALA A 48 -7.79 -9.14 -49.69
CA ALA A 48 -6.82 -8.10 -49.34
C ALA A 48 -5.47 -8.74 -48.98
N SER A 49 -4.39 -8.21 -49.57
CA SER A 49 -2.99 -8.59 -49.30
C SER A 49 -2.61 -8.39 -47.82
N PRO A 50 -1.64 -9.16 -47.28
CA PRO A 50 -1.35 -9.16 -45.85
C PRO A 50 -0.68 -7.86 -45.43
N ARG A 51 -1.40 -7.02 -44.67
CA ARG A 51 -0.81 -5.95 -43.88
C ARG A 51 -0.25 -6.55 -42.59
N SER A 52 1.00 -6.21 -42.30
CA SER A 52 1.74 -6.51 -41.09
C SER A 52 0.85 -6.34 -39.85
N ALA A 53 0.71 -7.41 -39.06
CA ALA A 53 -0.05 -7.37 -37.82
C ALA A 53 0.66 -6.46 -36.79
N GLY A 54 0.31 -5.18 -36.79
CA GLY A 54 0.57 -4.31 -35.65
C GLY A 54 -0.20 -4.85 -34.45
N VAL A 55 0.51 -5.13 -33.35
CA VAL A 55 -0.13 -5.50 -32.08
C VAL A 55 -1.02 -4.33 -31.66
N ILE A 56 -2.33 -4.48 -31.83
CA ILE A 56 -3.31 -3.55 -31.26
C ILE A 56 -3.30 -3.82 -29.75
N VAL A 57 -2.51 -3.05 -29.00
CA VAL A 57 -2.61 -3.02 -27.55
C VAL A 57 -3.98 -2.42 -27.22
N SER A 58 -4.87 -3.20 -26.63
CA SER A 58 -6.18 -2.70 -26.19
C SER A 58 -5.98 -1.53 -25.22
N SER A 59 -6.86 -0.51 -25.24
CA SER A 59 -6.70 0.63 -24.31
C SER A 59 -6.73 0.18 -22.83
N ALA A 60 -7.37 -0.96 -22.54
CA ALA A 60 -7.36 -1.61 -21.22
C ALA A 60 -5.96 -2.08 -20.80
N ASP A 61 -5.14 -2.61 -21.71
CA ASP A 61 -3.75 -3.01 -21.40
C ASP A 61 -2.81 -1.82 -21.21
N SER A 62 -3.15 -0.65 -21.78
CA SER A 62 -2.32 0.55 -21.70
C SER A 62 -2.31 1.18 -20.29
N HIS A 63 -3.34 0.90 -19.48
CA HIS A 63 -3.47 1.42 -18.12
C HIS A 63 -3.03 0.40 -17.07
N ARG A 64 -2.45 -0.74 -17.47
CA ARG A 64 -2.04 -1.76 -16.51
C ARG A 64 -0.67 -1.45 -15.93
N VAL A 65 -0.55 -1.49 -14.61
CA VAL A 65 0.71 -1.22 -13.90
C VAL A 65 1.74 -2.30 -14.22
N ARG A 66 2.77 -1.90 -14.97
CA ARG A 66 3.94 -2.72 -15.28
C ARG A 66 5.11 -2.27 -14.41
N ALA A 67 5.59 -3.12 -13.51
CA ALA A 67 6.61 -2.75 -12.52
C ALA A 67 7.88 -2.14 -13.15
N ALA A 68 8.29 -2.63 -14.32
CA ALA A 68 9.44 -2.13 -15.08
C ALA A 68 9.36 -0.63 -15.48
N GLY A 69 8.17 -0.03 -15.47
CA GLY A 69 7.96 1.41 -15.74
C GLY A 69 8.16 2.31 -14.53
N HIS A 70 8.42 1.75 -13.35
CA HIS A 70 8.49 2.47 -12.08
C HIS A 70 9.86 2.34 -11.41
N ARG A 71 10.13 3.21 -10.43
CA ARG A 71 11.44 3.34 -9.78
C ARG A 71 11.40 3.13 -8.27
N ALA A 72 10.22 3.08 -7.67
CA ALA A 72 10.06 2.81 -6.24
C ALA A 72 9.11 1.63 -6.02
N PHE A 73 9.44 0.78 -5.06
CA PHE A 73 8.74 -0.49 -4.86
C PHE A 73 8.54 -0.81 -3.39
N TRP A 74 7.36 -1.32 -3.03
CA TRP A 74 7.21 -2.08 -1.79
C TRP A 74 7.56 -3.54 -2.05
N LEU A 75 8.47 -4.07 -1.23
CA LEU A 75 8.84 -5.48 -1.24
C LEU A 75 8.45 -6.10 0.10
N TRP A 76 7.34 -6.84 0.07
CA TRP A 76 6.76 -7.47 1.23
C TRP A 76 7.42 -8.82 1.57
N SER A 77 7.31 -9.23 2.83
CA SER A 77 7.82 -10.52 3.30
C SER A 77 7.27 -11.67 2.43
N GLY A 78 8.18 -12.54 1.98
CA GLY A 78 7.83 -13.64 1.06
C GLY A 78 7.57 -13.21 -0.39
N VAL A 79 7.94 -12.00 -0.79
CA VAL A 79 8.07 -11.57 -2.19
C VAL A 79 9.55 -11.32 -2.46
N GLY A 80 10.10 -11.98 -3.49
CA GLY A 80 11.48 -11.80 -3.93
C GLY A 80 11.63 -10.63 -4.89
N SER A 81 12.84 -10.08 -5.00
CA SER A 81 13.17 -9.14 -6.07
C SER A 81 13.02 -9.81 -7.43
N SER A 82 12.45 -9.11 -8.41
CA SER A 82 12.31 -9.60 -9.79
C SER A 82 13.12 -8.75 -10.77
N ALA A 83 13.29 -9.27 -12.00
CA ALA A 83 13.89 -8.55 -13.11
C ALA A 83 13.21 -7.21 -13.44
N GLU A 84 11.93 -7.05 -13.09
CA GLU A 84 11.19 -5.81 -13.28
C GLU A 84 11.66 -4.68 -12.36
N MET A 85 12.36 -5.01 -11.26
CA MET A 85 12.90 -4.05 -10.30
C MET A 85 14.34 -3.62 -10.60
N ARG A 86 14.93 -4.01 -11.76
CA ARG A 86 16.32 -3.64 -12.11
C ARG A 86 16.58 -2.13 -12.06
N GLY A 87 15.56 -1.32 -12.33
CA GLY A 87 15.64 0.14 -12.29
C GLY A 87 15.26 0.77 -10.94
N ALA A 88 15.16 -0.02 -9.86
CA ALA A 88 14.74 0.47 -8.55
C ALA A 88 15.73 1.49 -7.97
N GLU A 89 15.20 2.66 -7.61
CA GLU A 89 15.93 3.74 -6.92
C GLU A 89 15.60 3.79 -5.43
N VAL A 90 14.43 3.28 -5.04
CA VAL A 90 13.95 3.22 -3.64
C VAL A 90 13.19 1.92 -3.43
N VAL A 91 13.48 1.21 -2.35
CA VAL A 91 12.69 0.04 -1.93
C VAL A 91 12.22 0.22 -0.50
N TYR A 92 10.92 0.03 -0.28
CA TYR A 92 10.29 -0.04 1.03
C TYR A 92 10.20 -1.51 1.43
N LEU A 93 11.09 -1.93 2.32
CA LEU A 93 11.27 -3.32 2.73
C LEU A 93 10.40 -3.60 3.95
N HIS A 94 9.46 -4.54 3.83
CA HIS A 94 8.71 -5.02 4.99
C HIS A 94 9.66 -5.74 5.96
N GLN A 95 9.80 -5.22 7.18
CA GLN A 95 10.80 -5.70 8.16
C GLN A 95 10.24 -5.99 9.55
N GLY A 96 8.96 -5.70 9.78
CA GLY A 96 8.34 -6.01 11.04
C GLY A 96 6.85 -5.72 11.08
N GLU A 97 6.20 -6.32 12.07
CA GLU A 97 4.81 -6.05 12.41
C GLU A 97 4.72 -5.74 13.91
N VAL A 98 3.85 -4.81 14.27
CA VAL A 98 3.43 -4.56 15.66
C VAL A 98 1.99 -5.02 15.78
N ASN A 99 1.83 -6.17 16.44
CA ASN A 99 0.57 -6.89 16.56
C ASN A 99 0.09 -6.94 18.00
N LEU A 100 -1.24 -6.96 18.21
CA LEU A 100 -1.81 -7.23 19.53
C LEU A 100 -1.88 -8.74 19.77
N TYR A 101 -1.05 -9.24 20.69
CA TYR A 101 -1.13 -10.60 21.17
C TYR A 101 -1.67 -10.61 22.61
N ARG A 102 -2.86 -11.22 22.80
CA ARG A 102 -3.56 -11.27 24.11
C ARG A 102 -3.67 -9.88 24.77
N GLY A 103 -3.99 -8.87 23.97
CA GLY A 103 -4.15 -7.48 24.42
C GLY A 103 -2.85 -6.73 24.73
N ARG A 104 -1.69 -7.26 24.35
CA ARG A 104 -0.39 -6.58 24.49
C ARG A 104 0.26 -6.38 23.13
N PRO A 105 0.86 -5.22 22.86
CA PRO A 105 1.60 -5.01 21.62
C PRO A 105 2.87 -5.87 21.63
N VAL A 106 3.14 -6.54 20.51
CA VAL A 106 4.32 -7.38 20.30
C VAL A 106 4.93 -7.02 18.95
N PHE A 107 6.24 -6.76 18.96
CA PHE A 107 7.00 -6.60 17.73
C PHE A 107 7.53 -7.94 17.22
N GLU A 108 7.09 -8.28 16.02
CA GLU A 108 7.49 -9.48 15.28
C GLU A 108 8.39 -9.05 14.12
N ARG A 109 9.63 -9.54 14.10
CA ARG A 109 10.53 -9.31 12.97
C ARG A 109 10.14 -10.22 11.81
N VAL A 110 9.88 -9.63 10.66
CA VAL A 110 9.57 -10.35 9.41
C VAL A 110 10.48 -9.87 8.28
N GLY A 111 10.33 -10.46 7.09
CA GLY A 111 11.06 -10.02 5.90
C GLY A 111 12.46 -10.62 5.77
N LEU A 112 13.31 -9.95 4.99
CA LEU A 112 14.67 -10.41 4.71
C LEU A 112 15.56 -10.33 5.97
N PRO A 113 16.51 -11.27 6.13
CA PRO A 113 17.55 -11.11 7.14
C PRO A 113 18.41 -9.88 6.83
N VAL A 114 18.90 -9.23 7.88
CA VAL A 114 19.82 -8.08 7.76
C VAL A 114 21.03 -8.52 6.95
N SER A 115 21.24 -7.85 5.83
CA SER A 115 22.31 -8.11 4.87
C SER A 115 22.58 -6.84 4.06
N ARG A 116 23.67 -6.83 3.30
CA ARG A 116 23.92 -5.75 2.34
C ARG A 116 23.09 -6.00 1.08
N LEU A 117 22.28 -5.02 0.68
CA LEU A 117 21.51 -5.05 -0.56
C LEU A 117 22.11 -4.11 -1.59
N THR A 118 21.74 -4.31 -2.85
CA THR A 118 22.18 -3.47 -3.99
C THR A 118 21.23 -2.32 -4.28
N PHE A 119 20.15 -2.16 -3.50
CA PHE A 119 19.20 -1.07 -3.70
C PHE A 119 19.81 0.27 -3.28
N PRO A 120 19.69 1.34 -4.10
CA PRO A 120 20.33 2.62 -3.80
C PRO A 120 19.84 3.28 -2.51
N ARG A 121 18.57 3.08 -2.16
CA ARG A 121 17.91 3.61 -0.96
C ARG A 121 16.90 2.61 -0.44
N ILE A 122 16.90 2.39 0.86
CA ILE A 122 15.92 1.53 1.52
C ILE A 122 15.14 2.29 2.60
N TRP A 123 13.84 2.07 2.65
CA TRP A 123 13.01 2.35 3.81
C TRP A 123 12.71 1.03 4.50
N LEU A 124 12.71 1.02 5.83
CA LEU A 124 12.15 -0.12 6.56
C LEU A 124 10.67 0.15 6.79
N THR A 125 9.80 -0.72 6.30
CA THR A 125 8.36 -0.65 6.53
C THR A 125 7.99 -1.56 7.68
N VAL A 126 7.26 -1.00 8.65
CA VAL A 126 6.66 -1.75 9.77
C VAL A 126 5.15 -1.60 9.69
N ARG A 127 4.43 -2.73 9.65
CA ARG A 127 2.96 -2.71 9.69
C ARG A 127 2.46 -2.70 11.13
N LEU A 128 1.47 -1.88 11.41
CA LEU A 128 0.81 -1.80 12.70
C LEU A 128 -0.62 -2.35 12.61
N THR A 129 -1.06 -3.04 13.65
CA THR A 129 -2.50 -3.29 13.90
C THR A 129 -3.02 -2.53 15.12
N THR A 130 -2.11 -1.88 15.86
CA THR A 130 -2.39 -0.99 17.00
C THR A 130 -1.46 0.21 16.96
N LEU A 131 -1.91 1.34 17.54
CA LEU A 131 -1.07 2.52 17.78
C LEU A 131 -0.33 2.45 19.13
N GLU A 132 -0.58 1.40 19.92
CA GLU A 132 0.18 1.16 21.14
C GLU A 132 1.60 0.69 20.79
N MET A 133 2.58 1.56 21.01
CA MET A 133 3.99 1.25 20.81
C MET A 133 4.82 1.66 22.04
N PRO A 134 4.97 0.75 23.01
CA PRO A 134 5.88 0.92 24.13
C PRO A 134 7.32 1.23 23.70
N ASP A 135 8.07 1.86 24.60
CA ASP A 135 9.43 2.34 24.33
C ASP A 135 10.39 1.22 23.94
N ASP A 136 10.24 0.02 24.51
CA ASP A 136 11.06 -1.13 24.17
C ASP A 136 10.80 -1.62 22.73
N ILE A 137 9.54 -1.57 22.26
CA ILE A 137 9.20 -1.88 20.86
C ILE A 137 9.82 -0.83 19.93
N ALA A 138 9.65 0.46 20.24
CA ALA A 138 10.23 1.53 19.45
C ALA A 138 11.77 1.39 19.37
N ALA A 139 12.43 1.12 20.50
CA ALA A 139 13.87 0.88 20.55
C ALA A 139 14.30 -0.34 19.73
N ARG A 140 13.52 -1.43 19.73
CA ARG A 140 13.79 -2.62 18.89
C ARG A 140 13.71 -2.31 17.39
N ILE A 141 12.75 -1.49 16.97
CA ILE A 141 12.61 -1.04 15.57
C ILE A 141 13.79 -0.14 15.18
N ILE A 142 14.11 0.86 16.01
CA ILE A 142 15.26 1.76 15.76
C ILE A 142 16.57 0.97 15.70
N GLY A 143 16.77 0.02 16.62
CA GLY A 143 17.92 -0.88 16.59
C GLY A 143 17.98 -1.75 15.33
N LEU A 144 16.84 -2.14 14.77
CA LEU A 144 16.79 -2.84 13.47
C LEU A 144 17.25 -1.93 12.33
N MET A 145 16.81 -0.67 12.30
CA MET A 145 17.26 0.31 11.31
C MET A 145 18.77 0.53 11.38
N ALA A 146 19.31 0.69 12.58
CA ALA A 146 20.74 0.84 12.79
C ALA A 146 21.54 -0.36 12.25
N ARG A 147 21.08 -1.60 12.51
CA ARG A 147 21.72 -2.82 11.98
C ARG A 147 21.69 -2.88 10.45
N TRP A 148 20.58 -2.48 9.82
CA TRP A 148 20.48 -2.39 8.36
C TRP A 148 21.45 -1.34 7.79
N SER A 149 21.61 -0.20 8.45
CA SER A 149 22.58 0.83 8.06
C SER A 149 24.02 0.31 8.20
N GLN A 150 24.35 -0.31 9.34
CA GLN A 150 25.67 -0.88 9.64
C GLN A 150 26.08 -2.02 8.70
N SER A 151 25.13 -2.73 8.07
CA SER A 151 25.44 -3.71 7.01
C SER A 151 25.74 -3.08 5.65
N GLY A 152 25.93 -1.75 5.58
CA GLY A 152 26.36 -1.02 4.39
C GLY A 152 25.21 -0.62 3.45
N ASN A 153 23.99 -0.54 3.97
CA ASN A 153 22.84 -0.04 3.22
C ASN A 153 22.60 1.45 3.49
N HIS A 154 22.10 2.16 2.49
CA HIS A 154 21.56 3.51 2.67
C HIS A 154 20.11 3.42 3.18
N VAL A 155 19.95 3.35 4.50
CA VAL A 155 18.63 3.41 5.16
C VAL A 155 18.16 4.86 5.23
N VAL A 156 17.12 5.18 4.46
CA VAL A 156 16.51 6.52 4.42
C VAL A 156 15.67 6.78 5.67
N GLY A 157 14.88 5.78 6.09
CA GLY A 157 13.92 6.02 7.15
C GLY A 157 13.01 4.84 7.47
N LEU A 158 12.09 5.09 8.40
CA LEU A 158 11.02 4.19 8.83
C LEU A 158 9.73 4.58 8.12
N GLN A 159 9.05 3.62 7.50
CA GLN A 159 7.68 3.79 7.03
C GLN A 159 6.72 3.02 7.93
N ILE A 160 5.71 3.70 8.44
CA ILE A 160 4.59 3.06 9.15
C ILE A 160 3.49 2.73 8.14
N ASP A 161 3.14 1.46 8.08
CA ASP A 161 1.96 0.99 7.34
C ASP A 161 0.83 0.71 8.33
N PHE A 162 -0.14 1.61 8.40
CA PHE A 162 -1.27 1.51 9.32
C PHE A 162 -2.56 1.95 8.63
N ASP A 163 -3.57 1.08 8.68
CA ASP A 163 -4.90 1.40 8.21
C ASP A 163 -5.66 2.20 9.27
N ALA A 164 -5.34 3.50 9.36
CA ALA A 164 -6.11 4.41 10.20
C ALA A 164 -7.42 4.74 9.50
N ALA A 165 -8.54 4.25 10.06
CA ALA A 165 -9.85 4.76 9.69
C ALA A 165 -9.84 6.30 9.81
N THR A 166 -10.37 7.00 8.81
CA THR A 166 -10.38 8.48 8.70
C THR A 166 -10.78 9.20 9.99
N ARG A 167 -11.71 8.64 10.78
CA ARG A 167 -12.15 9.21 12.07
C ARG A 167 -11.11 9.18 13.19
N ARG A 168 -9.96 8.51 13.01
CA ARG A 168 -8.88 8.39 13.99
C ARG A 168 -7.58 9.07 13.54
N LEU A 169 -7.63 10.01 12.59
CA LEU A 169 -6.40 10.70 12.17
C LEU A 169 -5.77 11.54 13.31
N GLY A 170 -6.57 12.03 14.25
CA GLY A 170 -6.06 12.71 15.45
C GLY A 170 -5.17 11.81 16.30
N ASP A 171 -5.64 10.62 16.65
CA ASP A 171 -4.87 9.61 17.41
C ASP A 171 -3.60 9.22 16.65
N TYR A 172 -3.72 9.08 15.33
CA TYR A 172 -2.58 8.76 14.48
C TYR A 172 -1.53 9.88 14.45
N ALA A 173 -1.96 11.14 14.37
CA ALA A 173 -1.05 12.29 14.43
C ALA A 173 -0.30 12.37 15.76
N GLN A 174 -0.98 12.10 16.89
CA GLN A 174 -0.35 12.04 18.21
C GLN A 174 0.69 10.91 18.28
N PHE A 175 0.31 9.71 17.83
CA PHE A 175 1.22 8.57 17.72
C PHE A 175 2.47 8.91 16.89
N LEU A 176 2.30 9.50 15.71
CA LEU A 176 3.43 9.87 14.83
C LEU A 176 4.31 10.95 15.47
N THR A 177 3.73 11.87 16.24
CA THR A 177 4.50 12.88 16.98
C THR A 177 5.40 12.23 18.02
N SER A 178 4.85 11.34 18.85
CA SER A 178 5.65 10.60 19.84
C SER A 178 6.68 9.68 19.20
N LEU A 179 6.37 9.05 18.06
CA LEU A 179 7.35 8.26 17.31
C LEU A 179 8.47 9.15 16.75
N ARG A 180 8.12 10.33 16.22
CA ARG A 180 9.10 11.26 15.65
C ARG A 180 10.11 11.73 16.68
N GLU A 181 9.70 11.95 17.93
CA GLU A 181 10.57 12.33 19.05
C GLU A 181 11.59 11.23 19.40
N LYS A 182 11.21 9.97 19.25
CA LYS A 182 12.05 8.81 19.56
C LYS A 182 12.98 8.44 18.40
N LEU A 183 12.55 8.66 17.16
CA LEU A 183 13.29 8.27 15.97
C LEU A 183 14.48 9.22 15.74
N PRO A 184 15.73 8.71 15.60
CA PRO A 184 16.91 9.56 15.35
C PRO A 184 16.72 10.49 14.14
N ARG A 185 17.29 11.70 14.21
CA ARG A 185 17.04 12.79 13.25
C ARG A 185 17.56 12.48 11.85
N GLU A 186 18.56 11.61 11.73
CA GLU A 186 19.09 11.14 10.45
C GLU A 186 18.11 10.25 9.68
N TYR A 187 17.11 9.67 10.36
CA TYR A 187 16.10 8.83 9.71
C TYR A 187 14.82 9.61 9.46
N ALA A 188 14.36 9.53 8.22
CA ALA A 188 13.06 10.05 7.82
C ALA A 188 11.91 9.19 8.40
N LEU A 189 10.75 9.82 8.63
CA LEU A 189 9.51 9.15 9.02
C LEU A 189 8.50 9.23 7.87
N GLY A 190 8.12 8.09 7.33
CA GLY A 190 7.14 7.97 6.26
C GLY A 190 5.90 7.23 6.72
N VAL A 191 4.80 7.40 6.01
CA VAL A 191 3.55 6.68 6.28
C VAL A 191 2.88 6.24 4.98
N THR A 192 2.14 5.14 5.04
CA THR A 192 1.11 4.86 4.05
C THR A 192 -0.18 5.58 4.46
N GLY A 193 -1.00 5.98 3.49
CA GLY A 193 -2.30 6.60 3.73
C GLY A 193 -3.37 6.11 2.76
N LEU A 194 -4.62 6.14 3.20
CA LEU A 194 -5.77 5.79 2.39
C LEU A 194 -6.23 6.96 1.51
N LEU A 195 -6.94 6.65 0.43
CA LEU A 195 -7.46 7.65 -0.52
C LEU A 195 -8.52 8.58 0.08
N ASP A 196 -9.34 8.07 1.00
CA ASP A 196 -10.46 8.82 1.57
C ASP A 196 -10.00 9.98 2.46
N TRP A 197 -8.80 9.90 3.05
CA TRP A 197 -8.15 10.99 3.78
C TRP A 197 -8.07 12.28 2.95
N ALA A 198 -7.87 12.16 1.62
CA ALA A 198 -7.77 13.31 0.74
C ALA A 198 -9.12 14.01 0.47
N SER A 199 -10.25 13.29 0.58
CA SER A 199 -11.57 13.80 0.18
C SER A 199 -12.40 14.41 1.30
N THR A 200 -12.22 13.99 2.56
CA THR A 200 -13.16 14.32 3.66
C THR A 200 -12.77 15.57 4.44
N GLY A 201 -11.89 16.42 3.90
CA GLY A 201 -11.46 17.67 4.55
C GLY A 201 -10.13 17.58 5.30
N ASP A 202 -9.41 16.46 5.19
CA ASP A 202 -8.27 16.16 6.05
C ASP A 202 -6.90 16.66 5.54
N ILE A 203 -6.85 17.29 4.37
CA ILE A 203 -5.58 17.79 3.79
C ILE A 203 -4.82 18.70 4.77
N ALA A 204 -5.54 19.56 5.52
CA ALA A 204 -4.91 20.44 6.50
C ALA A 204 -4.33 19.67 7.70
N THR A 205 -4.91 18.53 8.08
CA THR A 205 -4.33 17.65 9.11
C THR A 205 -3.18 16.84 8.55
N LEU A 206 -3.31 16.30 7.33
CA LEU A 206 -2.23 15.60 6.64
C LEU A 206 -0.99 16.48 6.50
N ASN A 207 -1.16 17.76 6.14
CA ASN A 207 -0.07 18.72 6.05
C ASN A 207 0.58 19.09 7.39
N ARG A 208 -0.04 18.71 8.52
CA ARG A 208 0.50 18.89 9.87
C ARG A 208 1.13 17.61 10.44
N LEU A 209 1.05 16.49 9.74
CA LEU A 209 1.67 15.25 10.20
C LEU A 209 3.20 15.44 10.25
N PRO A 210 3.88 14.94 11.29
CA PRO A 210 5.33 15.07 11.46
C PRO A 210 6.08 14.04 10.61
N VAL A 211 5.76 13.97 9.31
CA VAL A 211 6.25 12.97 8.36
C VAL A 211 6.99 13.63 7.21
N ASP A 212 8.03 12.94 6.74
CA ASP A 212 8.86 13.33 5.61
C ASP A 212 8.32 12.78 4.29
N GLU A 213 7.49 11.73 4.32
CA GLU A 213 6.84 11.17 3.13
C GLU A 213 5.46 10.55 3.42
N LEU A 214 4.47 10.88 2.60
CA LEU A 214 3.18 10.19 2.55
C LEU A 214 3.04 9.38 1.26
N VAL A 215 2.72 8.10 1.35
CA VAL A 215 2.38 7.29 0.17
C VAL A 215 0.90 6.93 0.18
N VAL A 216 0.13 7.53 -0.73
CA VAL A 216 -1.34 7.35 -0.82
C VAL A 216 -1.65 6.11 -1.65
N GLN A 217 -2.23 5.08 -1.04
CA GLN A 217 -2.50 3.79 -1.68
C GLN A 217 -3.78 3.83 -2.51
N THR A 218 -3.71 3.55 -3.82
CA THR A 218 -4.88 3.51 -4.72
C THR A 218 -5.43 2.11 -4.97
N TYR A 219 -5.14 1.16 -4.10
CA TYR A 219 -5.49 -0.25 -4.24
C TYR A 219 -5.94 -0.85 -2.91
N GLN A 220 -6.68 -1.95 -3.00
CA GLN A 220 -7.03 -2.80 -1.87
C GLN A 220 -6.69 -4.25 -2.22
N GLY A 221 -5.84 -4.87 -1.41
CA GLY A 221 -5.32 -6.20 -1.70
C GLY A 221 -4.57 -6.23 -3.04
N ARG A 222 -5.15 -6.91 -4.04
CA ARG A 222 -4.54 -7.16 -5.35
C ARG A 222 -5.11 -6.29 -6.49
N HIS A 223 -6.03 -5.38 -6.19
CA HIS A 223 -6.80 -4.64 -7.20
C HIS A 223 -6.81 -3.14 -6.91
N SER A 224 -6.75 -2.32 -7.96
CA SER A 224 -6.97 -0.88 -7.84
C SER A 224 -8.38 -0.61 -7.31
N VAL A 225 -8.53 0.41 -6.45
CA VAL A 225 -9.84 0.83 -5.93
C VAL A 225 -10.66 1.43 -7.07
N GLN A 226 -11.89 0.96 -7.26
CA GLN A 226 -12.76 1.47 -8.30
C GLN A 226 -13.01 2.99 -8.14
N GLY A 227 -12.75 3.74 -9.21
CA GLY A 227 -12.94 5.18 -9.22
C GLY A 227 -11.93 5.96 -8.37
N TYR A 228 -10.76 5.40 -8.05
CA TYR A 228 -9.69 6.08 -7.30
C TYR A 228 -9.36 7.48 -7.82
N ALA A 229 -9.52 7.70 -9.13
CA ALA A 229 -9.24 8.96 -9.80
C ALA A 229 -9.96 10.17 -9.17
N ARG A 230 -11.15 9.97 -8.58
CA ARG A 230 -11.93 11.05 -7.95
C ARG A 230 -11.21 11.71 -6.77
N TYR A 231 -10.27 11.00 -6.14
CA TYR A 231 -9.54 11.48 -4.97
C TYR A 231 -8.25 12.24 -5.33
N LEU A 232 -7.69 12.00 -6.52
CA LEU A 232 -6.38 12.52 -6.92
C LEU A 232 -6.30 14.05 -6.99
N PRO A 233 -7.33 14.80 -7.45
CA PRO A 233 -7.26 16.25 -7.48
C PRO A 233 -7.00 16.89 -6.11
N ALA A 234 -7.54 16.30 -5.03
CA ALA A 234 -7.34 16.83 -3.68
C ALA A 234 -5.87 16.75 -3.22
N LEU A 235 -5.10 15.78 -3.74
CA LEU A 235 -3.68 15.60 -3.41
C LEU A 235 -2.80 16.75 -3.89
N GLN A 236 -3.26 17.56 -4.85
CA GLN A 236 -2.53 18.78 -5.27
C GLN A 236 -2.36 19.79 -4.13
N LYS A 237 -3.22 19.73 -3.10
CA LYS A 237 -3.18 20.59 -1.93
C LYS A 237 -2.23 20.08 -0.83
N LEU A 238 -1.61 18.91 -1.01
CA LEU A 238 -0.62 18.42 -0.07
C LEU A 238 0.64 19.30 -0.10
N ALA A 239 1.10 19.63 1.10
CA ALA A 239 2.31 20.40 1.38
C ALA A 239 3.41 19.55 2.02
N ILE A 240 3.29 18.22 1.93
CA ILE A 240 4.26 17.23 2.38
C ILE A 240 4.70 16.40 1.17
N PRO A 241 5.97 15.95 1.09
CA PRO A 241 6.40 15.07 0.00
C PRO A 241 5.50 13.83 -0.07
N PHE A 242 4.98 13.52 -1.26
CA PHE A 242 4.05 12.41 -1.42
C PHE A 242 4.24 11.61 -2.69
N ARG A 243 3.84 10.35 -2.64
CA ARG A 243 3.79 9.42 -3.78
C ARG A 243 2.42 8.77 -3.89
N ILE A 244 2.14 8.20 -5.06
CA ILE A 244 0.97 7.35 -5.27
C ILE A 244 1.38 5.88 -5.22
N GLY A 245 0.76 5.13 -4.32
CA GLY A 245 0.91 3.69 -4.20
C GLY A 245 0.03 2.96 -5.20
N LEU A 246 0.64 2.14 -6.05
CA LEU A 246 0.01 1.32 -7.06
C LEU A 246 0.20 -0.16 -6.72
N VAL A 247 -0.71 -1.05 -7.16
CA VAL A 247 -0.49 -2.49 -7.08
C VAL A 247 -0.01 -3.03 -8.43
N GLN A 248 0.95 -3.95 -8.42
CA GLN A 248 1.40 -4.62 -9.64
C GLN A 248 0.21 -5.25 -10.37
N HIS A 249 0.13 -5.04 -11.69
CA HIS A 249 -0.99 -5.48 -12.54
C HIS A 249 -2.35 -4.81 -12.24
N GLY A 250 -2.40 -3.83 -11.35
CA GLY A 250 -3.57 -2.97 -11.16
C GLY A 250 -3.74 -1.98 -12.31
N GLU A 251 -4.68 -1.06 -12.13
CA GLU A 251 -4.98 0.02 -13.05
C GLU A 251 -4.35 1.34 -12.61
N TRP A 252 -3.72 2.04 -13.55
CA TRP A 252 -3.14 3.36 -13.42
C TRP A 252 -3.13 4.07 -14.78
N ASP A 253 -3.81 5.20 -14.90
CA ASP A 253 -3.66 6.09 -16.07
C ASP A 253 -2.44 7.02 -15.86
N PRO A 254 -1.39 6.91 -16.68
CA PRO A 254 -0.19 7.76 -16.56
C PRO A 254 -0.47 9.27 -16.65
N ARG A 255 -1.60 9.70 -17.22
CA ARG A 255 -2.01 11.11 -17.26
C ARG A 255 -2.16 11.69 -15.86
N TYR A 256 -2.57 10.90 -14.87
CA TYR A 256 -2.67 11.37 -13.49
C TYR A 256 -1.32 11.74 -12.89
N ALA A 257 -0.25 11.00 -13.21
CA ALA A 257 1.10 11.36 -12.77
C ALA A 257 1.53 12.73 -13.33
N ARG A 258 1.16 13.02 -14.59
CA ARG A 258 1.42 14.31 -15.22
C ARG A 258 0.67 15.44 -14.51
N THR A 259 -0.61 15.24 -14.19
CA THR A 259 -1.39 16.23 -13.43
C THR A 259 -0.83 16.46 -12.02
N LEU A 260 -0.40 15.39 -11.33
CA LEU A 260 0.19 15.50 -10.00
C LEU A 260 1.58 16.15 -10.00
N SER A 261 2.34 16.05 -11.10
CA SER A 261 3.64 16.72 -11.23
C SER A 261 3.59 18.25 -11.18
N ALA A 262 2.41 18.86 -11.29
CA ALA A 262 2.22 20.28 -11.02
C ALA A 262 2.47 20.62 -9.53
N SER A 263 2.33 19.66 -8.60
CA SER A 263 2.70 19.85 -7.21
C SER A 263 4.20 19.65 -7.01
N ARG A 264 4.88 20.64 -6.45
CA ARG A 264 6.30 20.55 -6.06
C ARG A 264 6.58 19.47 -5.02
N TRP A 265 5.54 18.95 -4.37
CA TRP A 265 5.62 17.91 -3.34
C TRP A 265 5.45 16.50 -3.90
N TYR A 266 5.01 16.36 -5.14
CA TYR A 266 4.88 15.05 -5.77
C TYR A 266 6.26 14.42 -6.02
N ARG A 267 6.40 13.14 -5.69
CA ARG A 267 7.65 12.37 -5.82
C ARG A 267 7.52 11.13 -6.71
N GLY A 268 6.37 10.96 -7.38
CA GLY A 268 6.12 9.86 -8.30
C GLY A 268 5.26 8.75 -7.70
N THR A 269 5.54 7.52 -8.07
CA THR A 269 4.74 6.33 -7.74
C THR A 269 5.57 5.29 -7.01
N VAL A 270 4.92 4.46 -6.20
CA VAL A 270 5.48 3.26 -5.56
C VAL A 270 4.66 2.05 -5.98
N VAL A 271 5.28 0.99 -6.49
CA VAL A 271 4.55 -0.22 -6.90
C VAL A 271 4.67 -1.29 -5.82
N PHE A 272 3.53 -1.79 -5.36
CA PHE A 272 3.42 -2.96 -4.49
C PHE A 272 3.63 -4.22 -5.31
N MET A 273 4.75 -4.90 -5.05
CA MET A 273 5.09 -6.14 -5.75
C MET A 273 4.26 -7.30 -5.22
N LEU A 274 3.51 -7.95 -6.11
CA LEU A 274 2.73 -9.12 -5.77
C LEU A 274 3.63 -10.36 -5.82
N ARG A 275 3.35 -11.33 -4.95
CA ARG A 275 3.91 -12.67 -5.12
C ARG A 275 3.48 -13.20 -6.50
N PRO A 276 4.40 -13.79 -7.30
CA PRO A 276 4.02 -14.48 -8.52
C PRO A 276 2.90 -15.49 -8.21
N GLY A 277 1.88 -15.55 -9.06
CA GLY A 277 0.82 -16.54 -8.93
C GLY A 277 1.45 -17.95 -8.90
N ARG A 278 0.97 -18.79 -7.99
CA ARG A 278 1.12 -20.24 -8.17
C ARG A 278 0.18 -20.67 -9.28
#